data_AF-A0A257JD32-F1
#
_entry.id   AF-A0A257JD32-F1
#
_cell.length_a   1.000
_cell.length_b   1.000
_cell.length_c   1.000
_cell.angle_alpha   90.00
_cell.angle_beta   90.00
_cell.angle_gamma   90.00
#
_symmetry.space_group_name_H-M   'P 1'
#
loop_
_entity.id
_entity.type
_entity.pdbx_description
1 polymer ?
#
loop_
_entity_poly.entity_id
_entity_poly.type
_entity_poly.pdbx_seq_one_letter_code
_entity_poly.pdbx_strand_id
1 'polypeptide(L)'
;GLAGAALLVLWCRLLALEPSIDASFRRVPDGRVVLQASGDPALQVAVGRVLAAVVGADGQVAPPDSPVLARSSRWVVDDTARTDLHARQTLLSDLLRQPQLMFQFDDGLQVRATPRARGLPGLGAVAWLMGALALALYGAAVVVLLDRPNRSTAVYAALVLGQAVNLLLTSGETLPGLGLPPLPLRTDLVARILADAVVAGSLVQVMMLYPHRLPLA
;
A
#
# COMPACT_ATOMS: atom_id res chain seq x y z
N GLY A 1 -5.08 1.84 -24.73
CA GLY A 1 -6.31 2.10 -23.94
C GLY A 1 -6.73 0.90 -23.11
N LEU A 2 -7.28 -0.13 -23.75
CA LEU A 2 -7.85 -1.30 -23.07
C LEU A 2 -6.87 -2.05 -22.14
N ALA A 3 -5.60 -2.20 -22.53
CA ALA A 3 -4.60 -2.87 -21.70
C ALA A 3 -4.35 -2.13 -20.36
N GLY A 4 -4.23 -0.80 -20.38
CA GLY A 4 -4.07 -0.01 -19.16
C GLY A 4 -5.31 -0.07 -18.25
N ALA A 5 -6.50 -0.01 -18.83
CA ALA A 5 -7.75 -0.17 -18.08
C ALA A 5 -7.87 -1.58 -17.46
N ALA A 6 -7.52 -2.62 -18.21
CA ALA A 6 -7.51 -3.99 -17.72
C ALA A 6 -6.51 -4.19 -16.57
N LEU A 7 -5.31 -3.61 -16.68
CA LEU A 7 -4.30 -3.62 -15.61
C LEU A 7 -4.82 -2.93 -14.34
N LEU A 8 -5.45 -1.76 -14.48
CA LEU A 8 -6.02 -1.03 -13.35
C LEU A 8 -7.16 -1.84 -12.70
N VAL A 9 -8.05 -2.42 -13.50
CA VAL A 9 -9.15 -3.26 -12.98
C VAL A 9 -8.60 -4.49 -12.26
N LEU A 10 -7.59 -5.15 -12.81
CA LEU A 10 -6.93 -6.28 -12.17
C LEU A 10 -6.30 -5.86 -10.84
N TRP A 11 -5.59 -4.72 -10.81
CA TRP A 11 -5.01 -4.15 -9.61
C TRP A 11 -6.08 -3.88 -8.55
N CYS A 12 -7.13 -3.13 -8.88
CA CYS A 12 -8.24 -2.85 -7.96
C CYS A 12 -8.92 -4.13 -7.46
N ARG A 13 -9.08 -5.14 -8.33
CA ARG A 13 -9.66 -6.43 -7.95
C ARG A 13 -8.78 -7.18 -6.96
N LEU A 14 -7.47 -7.18 -7.16
CA LEU A 14 -6.52 -7.78 -6.22
C LEU A 14 -6.61 -7.10 -4.85
N LEU A 15 -6.65 -5.75 -4.81
CA LEU A 15 -6.81 -5.01 -3.57
C LEU A 15 -8.18 -5.24 -2.89
N ALA A 16 -9.24 -5.40 -3.67
CA ALA A 16 -10.60 -5.59 -3.18
C ALA A 16 -10.85 -6.97 -2.57
N LEU A 17 -10.12 -8.00 -3.02
CA LEU A 17 -10.23 -9.36 -2.50
C LEU A 17 -9.49 -9.56 -1.17
N GLU A 18 -8.63 -8.62 -0.80
CA GLU A 18 -7.81 -8.75 0.40
C GLU A 18 -8.69 -8.76 1.66
N PRO A 19 -8.50 -9.73 2.58
CA PRO A 19 -9.15 -9.73 3.88
C PRO A 19 -8.74 -8.51 4.68
N SER A 20 -9.73 -7.79 5.18
CA SER A 20 -9.52 -6.60 5.99
C SER A 20 -10.52 -6.53 7.11
N ILE A 21 -10.16 -5.77 8.14
CA ILE A 21 -11.08 -5.37 9.20
C ILE A 21 -11.24 -3.86 9.11
N ASP A 22 -12.48 -3.40 9.11
CA ASP A 22 -12.81 -1.98 9.09
C ASP A 22 -12.60 -1.36 10.48
N ALA A 23 -11.34 -1.26 10.89
CA ALA A 23 -10.89 -0.71 12.15
C ALA A 23 -9.66 0.16 11.91
N SER A 24 -9.69 1.36 12.48
CA SER A 24 -8.60 2.33 12.44
C SER A 24 -7.95 2.43 13.81
N PHE A 25 -6.65 2.15 13.86
CA PHE A 25 -5.85 2.19 15.08
C PHE A 25 -4.90 3.39 15.02
N ARG A 26 -4.71 4.04 16.17
CA ARG A 26 -3.79 5.16 16.32
C ARG A 26 -2.82 4.86 17.46
N ARG A 27 -1.53 5.10 17.23
CA ARG A 27 -0.53 5.11 18.31
C ARG A 27 -0.60 6.44 19.05
N VAL A 28 -0.76 6.37 20.35
CA VAL A 28 -0.77 7.49 21.30
C VAL A 28 0.69 7.80 21.71
N PRO A 29 1.05 9.03 22.14
CA PRO A 29 2.43 9.38 22.53
C PRO A 29 3.08 8.41 23.53
N ASP A 30 2.30 7.78 24.40
CA ASP A 30 2.76 6.77 25.37
C ASP A 30 3.14 5.41 24.73
N GLY A 31 3.13 5.30 23.40
CA GLY A 31 3.43 4.06 22.67
C GLY A 31 2.25 3.09 22.56
N ARG A 32 1.18 3.29 23.33
CA ARG A 32 -0.05 2.48 23.30
C ARG A 32 -0.82 2.65 21.98
N VAL A 33 -1.49 1.58 21.55
CA VAL A 33 -2.34 1.57 20.36
C VAL A 33 -3.80 1.64 20.77
N VAL A 34 -4.53 2.65 20.32
CA VAL A 34 -5.95 2.85 20.63
C VAL A 34 -6.80 2.63 19.39
N LEU A 35 -7.94 1.97 19.54
CA LEU A 35 -8.95 1.87 18.49
C LEU A 35 -9.63 3.25 18.32
N GLN A 36 -9.36 3.93 17.21
CA GLN A 36 -9.86 5.28 16.96
C GLN A 36 -11.29 5.28 16.40
N ALA A 37 -11.56 4.40 15.44
CA ALA A 37 -12.88 4.24 14.82
C ALA A 37 -13.00 2.87 14.19
N SER A 38 -14.22 2.34 14.09
CA SER A 38 -14.50 1.10 13.38
C SER A 38 -15.88 1.14 12.72
N GLY A 39 -15.95 0.66 11.49
CA GLY A 39 -17.22 0.39 10.81
C GLY A 39 -17.81 -0.99 11.14
N ASP A 40 -17.03 -1.87 11.80
CA ASP A 40 -17.52 -3.16 12.30
C ASP A 40 -18.35 -2.94 13.58
N PRO A 41 -19.65 -3.29 13.59
CA PRO A 41 -20.50 -3.13 14.76
C PRO A 41 -19.97 -3.80 16.02
N ALA A 42 -19.23 -4.91 15.89
CA ALA A 42 -18.65 -5.61 17.03
C ALA A 42 -17.56 -4.76 17.72
N LEU A 43 -16.75 -4.06 16.93
CA LEU A 43 -15.62 -3.25 17.40
C LEU A 43 -16.03 -1.84 17.84
N GLN A 44 -17.23 -1.36 17.49
CA GLN A 44 -17.72 -0.05 17.93
C GLN A 44 -17.73 0.10 19.45
N VAL A 45 -18.01 -0.97 20.20
CA VAL A 45 -18.02 -0.98 21.67
C VAL A 45 -16.63 -0.72 22.27
N ALA A 46 -15.57 -1.00 21.51
CA ALA A 46 -14.19 -0.86 21.94
C ALA A 46 -13.53 0.44 21.44
N VAL A 47 -14.27 1.33 20.75
CA VAL A 47 -13.72 2.61 20.28
C VAL A 47 -13.27 3.45 21.48
N GLY A 48 -12.04 3.97 21.40
CA GLY A 48 -11.36 4.70 22.47
C GLY A 48 -10.55 3.82 23.42
N ARG A 49 -10.61 2.49 23.32
CA ARG A 49 -9.88 1.56 24.19
C ARG A 49 -8.50 1.20 23.64
N VAL A 50 -7.59 0.85 24.54
CA VAL A 50 -6.22 0.44 24.18
C VAL A 50 -6.24 -1.03 23.77
N LEU A 51 -5.70 -1.32 22.60
CA LEU A 51 -5.48 -2.68 22.13
C LEU A 51 -4.32 -3.30 22.90
N ALA A 52 -4.58 -4.44 23.54
CA ALA A 52 -3.58 -5.24 24.24
C ALA A 52 -3.01 -6.35 23.36
N ALA A 53 -3.86 -7.03 22.58
CA ALA A 53 -3.44 -8.10 21.68
C ALA A 53 -4.47 -8.39 20.57
N VAL A 54 -4.00 -8.97 19.47
CA VAL A 54 -4.87 -9.60 18.46
C VAL A 54 -4.57 -11.08 18.45
N VAL A 55 -5.59 -11.90 18.69
CA VAL A 55 -5.47 -13.36 18.82
C VAL A 55 -6.21 -14.05 17.69
N GLY A 56 -5.51 -14.92 16.97
CA GLY A 56 -6.06 -15.79 15.95
C GLY A 56 -6.93 -16.91 16.53
N ALA A 57 -7.78 -17.49 15.70
CA ALA A 57 -8.52 -18.71 16.01
C ALA A 57 -7.61 -19.92 16.31
N ASP A 58 -6.38 -19.92 15.78
CA ASP A 58 -5.33 -20.92 16.06
C ASP A 58 -4.52 -20.62 17.34
N GLY A 59 -4.85 -19.53 18.05
CA GLY A 59 -4.14 -19.09 19.25
C GLY A 59 -2.87 -18.30 18.97
N GLN A 60 -2.52 -18.01 17.71
CA GLN A 60 -1.41 -17.10 17.41
C GLN A 60 -1.74 -15.70 17.92
N VAL A 61 -0.75 -15.04 18.54
CA VAL A 61 -0.92 -13.71 19.13
C VAL A 61 -0.04 -12.72 18.39
N ALA A 62 -0.66 -11.69 17.79
CA ALA A 62 0.06 -10.51 17.32
C ALA A 62 0.22 -9.49 18.44
N PRO A 63 1.42 -8.90 18.59
CA PRO A 63 1.61 -7.78 19.51
C PRO A 63 0.75 -6.57 19.10
N PRO A 64 0.34 -5.73 20.06
CA PRO A 64 -0.59 -4.63 19.85
C PRO A 64 -0.06 -3.54 18.91
N ASP A 65 1.26 -3.52 18.68
CA ASP A 65 1.92 -2.63 17.74
C ASP A 65 1.82 -3.05 16.28
N SER A 66 1.67 -4.35 15.99
CA SER A 66 1.50 -4.89 14.64
C SER A 66 0.45 -4.15 13.78
N PRO A 67 -0.75 -3.79 14.29
CA PRO A 67 -1.75 -3.05 13.51
C PRO A 67 -1.37 -1.61 13.15
N VAL A 68 -0.44 -0.98 13.88
CA VAL A 68 -0.06 0.43 13.69
C VAL A 68 1.30 0.60 13.06
N LEU A 69 2.13 -0.45 13.05
CA LEU A 69 3.48 -0.38 12.51
C LEU A 69 3.47 0.04 11.04
N ALA A 70 4.33 1.03 10.76
CA ALA A 70 4.40 1.85 9.56
C ALA A 70 4.01 1.12 8.27
N ARG A 71 3.06 1.71 7.54
CA ARG A 71 2.51 1.16 6.29
C ARG A 71 3.53 0.99 5.16
N SER A 72 4.73 1.53 5.30
CA SER A 72 5.73 1.50 4.24
C SER A 72 7.12 1.24 4.82
N SER A 73 7.67 0.08 4.48
CA SER A 73 9.04 -0.33 4.82
C SER A 73 10.11 0.58 4.22
N ARG A 74 9.76 1.42 3.23
CA ARG A 74 10.67 2.30 2.50
C ARG A 74 11.39 3.33 3.37
N TRP A 75 10.83 3.68 4.52
CA TRP A 75 11.40 4.68 5.44
C TRP A 75 12.26 4.06 6.54
N VAL A 76 12.40 2.73 6.56
CA VAL A 76 13.19 2.01 7.56
C VAL A 76 14.60 1.79 6.99
N VAL A 77 15.56 2.58 7.49
CA VAL A 77 16.97 2.51 7.06
C VAL A 77 17.65 1.25 7.59
N ASP A 78 17.35 0.86 8.82
CA ASP A 78 17.94 -0.30 9.48
C ASP A 78 17.34 -1.62 8.95
N ASP A 79 18.21 -2.50 8.44
CA ASP A 79 17.83 -3.80 7.88
C ASP A 79 17.21 -4.74 8.92
N THR A 80 17.65 -4.66 10.18
CA THR A 80 17.10 -5.48 11.27
C THR A 80 15.69 -5.04 11.60
N ALA A 81 15.48 -3.73 11.80
CA ALA A 81 14.17 -3.13 11.99
C ALA A 81 13.23 -3.39 10.80
N ARG A 82 13.76 -3.41 9.57
CA ARG A 82 12.99 -3.75 8.37
C ARG A 82 12.55 -5.22 8.37
N THR A 83 13.43 -6.12 8.78
CA THR A 83 13.14 -7.56 8.88
C THR A 83 12.08 -7.82 9.96
N ASP A 84 12.18 -7.16 11.10
CA ASP A 84 11.19 -7.24 12.17
C ASP A 84 9.82 -6.70 11.73
N LEU A 85 9.81 -5.59 11.00
CA LEU A 85 8.59 -5.04 10.41
C LEU A 85 7.96 -6.04 9.44
N HIS A 86 8.75 -6.66 8.57
CA HIS A 86 8.28 -7.69 7.65
C HIS A 86 7.68 -8.89 8.38
N ALA A 87 8.35 -9.40 9.42
CA ALA A 87 7.84 -10.53 10.20
C ALA A 87 6.48 -10.21 10.85
N ARG A 88 6.33 -9.01 11.43
CA ARG A 88 5.08 -8.58 12.07
C ARG A 88 3.95 -8.40 11.05
N GLN A 89 4.26 -7.87 9.87
CA GLN A 89 3.28 -7.70 8.79
C GLN A 89 2.84 -9.04 8.20
N THR A 90 3.76 -9.98 8.00
CA THR A 90 3.42 -11.34 7.57
C THR A 90 2.52 -12.03 8.59
N LEU A 91 2.86 -11.94 9.88
CA LEU A 91 2.02 -12.50 10.95
C LEU A 91 0.61 -11.87 10.96
N LEU A 92 0.51 -10.55 10.77
CA LEU A 92 -0.80 -9.89 10.68
C LEU A 92 -1.61 -10.34 9.45
N SER A 93 -0.96 -10.47 8.30
CA SER A 93 -1.60 -11.00 7.09
C SER A 93 -2.08 -12.43 7.26
N ASP A 94 -1.30 -13.29 7.94
CA ASP A 94 -1.70 -14.66 8.21
C ASP A 94 -2.88 -14.74 9.20
N LEU A 95 -2.89 -13.88 10.22
CA LEU A 95 -4.05 -13.72 11.12
C LEU A 95 -5.30 -13.28 10.35
N LEU A 96 -5.19 -12.30 9.46
CA LEU A 96 -6.33 -11.80 8.67
C LEU A 96 -6.92 -12.83 7.70
N ARG A 97 -6.19 -13.89 7.36
CA ARG A 97 -6.71 -15.00 6.56
C ARG A 97 -7.53 -16.00 7.38
N GLN A 98 -7.47 -15.91 8.70
CA GLN A 98 -8.26 -16.76 9.58
C GLN A 98 -9.73 -16.32 9.58
N PRO A 99 -10.68 -17.24 9.81
CA PRO A 99 -12.11 -16.92 9.74
C PRO A 99 -12.58 -15.95 10.83
N GLN A 100 -11.87 -15.89 11.95
CA GLN A 100 -12.21 -15.05 13.08
C GLN A 100 -10.95 -14.61 13.82
N LEU A 101 -10.95 -13.36 14.27
CA LEU A 101 -9.93 -12.75 15.11
C LEU A 101 -10.55 -12.24 16.41
N MET A 102 -9.82 -12.36 17.50
CA MET A 102 -10.17 -11.82 18.79
C MET A 102 -9.29 -10.62 19.11
N PHE A 103 -9.89 -9.45 19.29
CA PHE A 103 -9.24 -8.24 19.77
C PHE A 103 -9.39 -8.19 21.29
N GLN A 104 -8.27 -8.20 22.00
CA GLN A 104 -8.22 -8.04 23.45
C GLN A 104 -7.81 -6.61 23.78
N PHE A 105 -8.59 -5.96 24.64
CA PHE A 105 -8.34 -4.60 25.10
C PHE A 105 -7.83 -4.58 26.54
N ASP A 106 -7.28 -3.44 26.96
CA ASP A 106 -6.63 -3.24 28.26
C ASP A 106 -7.54 -3.47 29.47
N ASP A 107 -8.84 -3.25 29.32
CA ASP A 107 -9.85 -3.50 30.34
C ASP A 107 -10.38 -4.95 30.37
N GLY A 108 -9.75 -5.85 29.60
CA GLY A 108 -10.15 -7.24 29.47
C GLY A 108 -11.33 -7.46 28.53
N LEU A 109 -11.85 -6.42 27.86
CA LEU A 109 -12.84 -6.60 26.81
C LEU A 109 -12.24 -7.45 25.69
N GLN A 110 -13.02 -8.44 25.25
CA GLN A 110 -12.66 -9.30 24.14
C GLN A 110 -13.73 -9.19 23.06
N VAL A 111 -13.33 -8.71 21.88
CA VAL A 111 -14.24 -8.53 20.74
C VAL A 111 -13.82 -9.45 19.61
N ARG A 112 -14.76 -10.27 19.14
CA ARG A 112 -14.54 -11.09 17.95
C ARG A 112 -14.91 -10.29 16.72
N ALA A 113 -13.98 -10.18 15.78
CA ALA A 113 -14.22 -9.62 14.46
C ALA A 113 -13.94 -10.68 13.39
N THR A 114 -14.66 -10.62 12.28
CA THR A 114 -14.46 -11.52 11.14
C THR A 114 -13.83 -10.73 10.01
N PRO A 115 -12.59 -11.06 9.58
CA PRO A 115 -12.00 -10.46 8.39
C PRO A 115 -12.90 -10.69 7.18
N ARG A 116 -13.12 -9.64 6.39
CA ARG A 116 -13.92 -9.72 5.16
C ARG A 116 -13.16 -9.11 4.00
N ALA A 117 -13.44 -9.60 2.79
CA ALA A 117 -12.96 -8.96 1.58
C ALA A 117 -13.41 -7.50 1.58
N ARG A 118 -12.45 -6.59 1.37
CA ARG A 118 -12.66 -5.15 1.36
C ARG A 118 -13.72 -4.68 0.36
N GLY A 119 -13.80 -5.38 -0.78
CA GLY A 119 -14.62 -4.99 -1.91
C GLY A 119 -14.09 -3.74 -2.61
N LEU A 120 -14.67 -3.43 -3.78
CA LEU A 120 -14.32 -2.22 -4.55
C LEU A 120 -14.66 -0.91 -3.82
N PRO A 121 -15.80 -0.79 -3.11
CA PRO A 121 -16.10 0.42 -2.34
C PRO A 121 -15.10 0.67 -1.20
N GLY A 122 -14.52 -0.38 -0.62
CA GLY A 122 -13.61 -0.30 0.52
C GLY A 122 -12.18 0.14 0.18
N LEU A 123 -11.86 0.42 -1.09
CA LEU A 123 -10.54 0.89 -1.52
C LEU A 123 -10.25 2.35 -1.08
N GLY A 124 -11.30 3.14 -0.86
CA GLY A 124 -11.19 4.54 -0.49
C GLY A 124 -10.90 5.48 -1.67
N ALA A 125 -11.23 6.76 -1.51
CA ALA A 125 -11.17 7.75 -2.59
C ALA A 125 -9.74 8.01 -3.09
N VAL A 126 -8.74 7.97 -2.19
CA VAL A 126 -7.33 8.22 -2.54
C VAL A 126 -6.80 7.11 -3.46
N ALA A 127 -7.12 5.84 -3.20
CA ALA A 127 -6.69 4.74 -4.05
C ALA A 127 -7.27 4.86 -5.47
N TRP A 128 -8.55 5.23 -5.58
CA TRP A 128 -9.20 5.52 -6.86
C TRP A 128 -8.55 6.69 -7.60
N LEU A 129 -8.23 7.78 -6.89
CA LEU A 129 -7.54 8.94 -7.47
C LEU A 129 -6.16 8.56 -8.02
N MET A 130 -5.36 7.82 -7.24
CA MET A 130 -4.04 7.35 -7.66
C MET A 130 -4.13 6.40 -8.86
N GLY A 131 -5.14 5.50 -8.88
CA GLY A 131 -5.42 4.63 -10.02
C GLY A 131 -5.82 5.39 -11.28
N ALA A 132 -6.66 6.41 -11.17
CA ALA A 132 -7.05 7.27 -12.28
C ALA A 132 -5.85 8.06 -12.83
N LEU A 133 -5.00 8.60 -11.96
CA LEU A 133 -3.78 9.31 -12.36
C LEU A 133 -2.79 8.36 -13.06
N ALA A 134 -2.59 7.15 -12.53
CA ALA A 134 -1.75 6.14 -13.17
C ALA A 134 -2.25 5.77 -14.58
N LEU A 135 -3.57 5.63 -14.75
CA LEU A 135 -4.18 5.37 -16.06
C LEU A 135 -4.01 6.55 -17.03
N ALA A 136 -4.12 7.79 -16.55
CA ALA A 136 -3.89 8.98 -17.35
C ALA A 136 -2.43 9.07 -17.82
N LEU A 137 -1.46 8.80 -16.94
CA LEU A 137 -0.04 8.73 -17.28
C LEU A 137 0.24 7.64 -18.33
N TYR A 138 -0.31 6.44 -18.14
CA TYR A 138 -0.23 5.37 -19.15
C TYR A 138 -0.80 5.82 -20.51
N GLY A 139 -1.96 6.48 -20.51
CA GLY A 139 -2.58 7.02 -21.72
C GLY A 139 -1.67 8.02 -22.43
N ALA A 140 -1.11 8.97 -21.69
CA ALA A 140 -0.18 9.97 -22.24
C ALA A 140 1.08 9.32 -22.83
N ALA A 141 1.68 8.33 -22.15
CA ALA A 141 2.84 7.61 -22.64
C ALA A 141 2.54 6.87 -23.96
N VAL A 142 1.40 6.18 -24.03
CA VAL A 142 0.97 5.46 -25.25
C VAL A 142 0.72 6.42 -26.40
N VAL A 143 0.00 7.53 -26.17
CA VAL A 143 -0.28 8.52 -27.22
C VAL A 143 1.01 9.11 -27.79
N VAL A 144 1.95 9.52 -26.93
CA VAL A 144 3.23 10.09 -27.36
C VAL A 144 4.08 9.07 -28.15
N LEU A 145 4.06 7.80 -27.73
CA LEU A 145 4.79 6.74 -28.42
C LEU A 145 4.19 6.42 -29.80
N LEU A 146 2.85 6.45 -29.92
CA LEU A 146 2.15 6.21 -31.18
C LEU A 146 2.25 7.39 -32.15
N ASP A 147 2.25 8.63 -31.65
CA ASP A 147 2.39 9.83 -32.49
C ASP A 147 3.77 9.90 -33.15
N ARG A 148 4.83 9.63 -32.39
CA ARG A 148 6.21 9.67 -32.90
C ARG A 148 7.07 8.56 -32.28
N PRO A 149 7.18 7.37 -32.89
CA PRO A 149 7.99 6.29 -32.35
C PRO A 149 9.49 6.57 -32.58
N ASN A 150 10.15 7.18 -31.60
CA ASN A 150 11.58 7.47 -31.64
C ASN A 150 12.23 7.20 -30.27
N ARG A 151 13.56 7.31 -30.18
CA ARG A 151 14.29 7.04 -28.92
C ARG A 151 13.89 7.98 -27.79
N SER A 152 13.67 9.26 -28.07
CA SER A 152 13.29 10.25 -27.06
C SER A 152 11.89 9.98 -26.50
N THR A 153 10.93 9.62 -27.34
CA THR A 153 9.57 9.26 -26.91
C THR A 153 9.53 7.94 -26.18
N ALA A 154 10.39 6.98 -26.53
CA ALA A 154 10.57 5.74 -25.77
C ALA A 154 11.11 6.00 -24.35
N VAL A 155 12.12 6.86 -24.20
CA VAL A 155 12.66 7.24 -22.88
C VAL A 155 11.62 8.01 -22.05
N TYR A 156 10.88 8.93 -22.67
CA TYR A 156 9.76 9.61 -22.02
C TYR A 156 8.68 8.62 -21.57
N ALA A 157 8.28 7.67 -22.43
CA ALA A 157 7.30 6.65 -22.08
C ALA A 157 7.79 5.78 -20.91
N ALA A 158 9.06 5.38 -20.90
CA ALA A 158 9.64 4.62 -19.79
C ALA A 158 9.57 5.39 -18.46
N LEU A 159 9.93 6.68 -18.47
CA LEU A 159 9.82 7.56 -17.30
C LEU A 159 8.39 7.62 -16.78
N VAL A 160 7.43 7.90 -17.66
CA VAL A 160 6.02 8.07 -17.30
C VAL A 160 5.40 6.76 -16.82
N LEU A 161 5.74 5.63 -17.45
CA LEU A 161 5.29 4.30 -17.02
C LEU A 161 5.86 3.92 -15.65
N GLY A 162 7.13 4.25 -15.36
CA GLY A 162 7.72 4.09 -14.04
C GLY A 162 6.94 4.87 -12.97
N GLN A 163 6.56 6.12 -13.26
CA GLN A 163 5.72 6.92 -12.37
C GLN A 163 4.31 6.33 -12.20
N ALA A 164 3.70 5.81 -13.27
CA ALA A 164 2.40 5.15 -13.18
C ALA A 164 2.45 3.91 -12.27
N VAL A 165 3.52 3.11 -12.35
CA VAL A 165 3.74 1.97 -11.46
C VAL A 165 3.87 2.44 -10.00
N ASN A 166 4.66 3.47 -9.72
CA ASN A 166 4.81 4.03 -8.38
C ASN A 166 3.47 4.52 -7.79
N LEU A 167 2.61 5.13 -8.60
CA LEU A 167 1.27 5.53 -8.17
C LEU A 167 0.37 4.34 -7.83
N LEU A 168 0.40 3.27 -8.64
CA LEU A 168 -0.35 2.05 -8.35
C LEU A 168 0.12 1.41 -7.05
N LEU A 169 1.44 1.27 -6.85
CA LEU A 169 2.00 0.75 -5.60
C LEU A 169 1.65 1.63 -4.40
N THR A 170 1.65 2.96 -4.56
CA THR A 170 1.23 3.91 -3.52
C THR A 170 -0.27 3.79 -3.21
N SER A 171 -1.11 3.49 -4.20
CA SER A 171 -2.55 3.30 -3.97
C SER A 171 -2.83 2.16 -2.98
N GLY A 172 -2.03 1.08 -3.00
CA GLY A 172 -2.10 -0.02 -2.03
C GLY A 172 -1.79 0.42 -0.59
N GLU A 173 -0.90 1.40 -0.37
CA GLU A 173 -0.57 1.92 0.97
C GLU A 173 -1.71 2.79 1.55
N THR A 174 -2.54 3.36 0.67
CA THR A 174 -3.63 4.29 1.05
C THR A 174 -4.92 3.58 1.48
N LEU A 175 -4.95 2.25 1.44
CA LEU A 175 -6.13 1.47 1.80
C LEU A 175 -6.56 1.74 3.27
N PRO A 176 -7.86 1.93 3.55
CA PRO A 176 -8.35 2.15 4.91
C PRO A 176 -8.35 0.85 5.73
N GLY A 177 -8.50 0.92 7.05
CA GLY A 177 -8.63 -0.28 7.89
C GLY A 177 -7.35 -1.09 8.07
N LEU A 178 -7.51 -2.29 8.63
CA LEU A 178 -6.45 -3.22 8.97
C LEU A 178 -6.29 -4.28 7.87
N GLY A 179 -5.07 -4.41 7.34
CA GLY A 179 -4.71 -5.35 6.28
C GLY A 179 -3.84 -4.69 5.22
N LEU A 180 -2.79 -5.38 4.80
CA LEU A 180 -1.83 -4.89 3.80
C LEU A 180 -2.18 -5.44 2.42
N PRO A 181 -1.83 -4.72 1.34
CA PRO A 181 -2.08 -5.17 -0.02
C PRO A 181 -1.42 -6.53 -0.31
N PRO A 182 -1.94 -7.26 -1.31
CA PRO A 182 -1.65 -8.67 -1.57
C PRO A 182 -0.22 -8.96 -2.04
N LEU A 183 0.60 -7.95 -2.33
CA LEU A 183 1.97 -8.19 -2.77
C LEU A 183 2.80 -8.66 -1.57
N PRO A 184 3.56 -9.76 -1.71
CA PRO A 184 4.64 -10.04 -0.79
C PRO A 184 5.47 -8.78 -0.61
N LEU A 185 5.71 -8.38 0.63
CA LEU A 185 6.44 -7.14 0.94
C LEU A 185 7.80 -7.03 0.25
N ARG A 186 8.45 -8.18 -0.01
CA ARG A 186 9.68 -8.26 -0.80
C ARG A 186 9.46 -7.88 -2.27
N THR A 187 8.36 -8.31 -2.87
CA THR A 187 8.01 -7.96 -4.26
C THR A 187 7.59 -6.51 -4.40
N ASP A 188 6.90 -5.93 -3.40
CA ASP A 188 6.59 -4.49 -3.38
C ASP A 188 7.88 -3.67 -3.39
N LEU A 189 8.83 -3.96 -2.49
CA LEU A 189 10.11 -3.26 -2.43
C LEU A 189 10.89 -3.37 -3.75
N VAL A 190 11.02 -4.57 -4.30
CA VAL A 190 11.74 -4.78 -5.58
C VAL A 190 11.06 -4.04 -6.73
N ALA A 191 9.72 -4.09 -6.82
CA ALA A 191 8.98 -3.38 -7.86
C ALA A 191 9.18 -1.87 -7.79
N ARG A 192 9.18 -1.28 -6.58
CA ARG A 192 9.45 0.14 -6.37
C ARG A 192 10.88 0.51 -6.78
N ILE A 193 11.87 -0.24 -6.31
CA ILE A 193 13.29 0.01 -6.67
C ILE A 193 13.48 -0.04 -8.19
N LEU A 194 12.87 -1.03 -8.87
CA LEU A 194 12.94 -1.12 -10.32
C LEU A 194 12.25 0.07 -11.00
N ALA A 195 11.07 0.46 -10.54
CA ALA A 195 10.36 1.63 -11.08
C ALA A 195 11.17 2.92 -10.90
N ASP A 196 11.73 3.14 -9.70
CA ASP A 196 12.58 4.30 -9.40
C ASP A 196 13.87 4.30 -10.21
N ALA A 197 14.51 3.13 -10.40
CA ALA A 197 15.68 2.99 -11.26
C ALA A 197 15.37 3.30 -12.72
N VAL A 198 14.21 2.87 -13.23
CA VAL A 198 13.75 3.21 -14.59
C VAL A 198 13.51 4.71 -14.72
N VAL A 199 12.86 5.34 -13.73
CA VAL A 199 12.66 6.80 -13.71
C VAL A 199 13.99 7.54 -13.71
N ALA A 200 14.90 7.18 -12.79
CA ALA A 200 16.20 7.83 -12.64
C ALA A 200 17.06 7.64 -13.91
N GLY A 201 17.15 6.42 -14.44
CA GLY A 201 17.87 6.14 -15.68
C GLY A 201 17.29 6.89 -16.88
N SER A 202 15.96 6.96 -16.98
CA SER A 202 15.30 7.74 -18.03
C SER A 202 15.58 9.23 -17.90
N LEU A 203 15.57 9.77 -16.68
CA LEU A 203 15.88 11.17 -16.43
C LEU A 203 17.33 11.51 -16.82
N VAL A 204 18.29 10.67 -16.42
CA VAL A 204 19.70 10.81 -16.83
C VAL A 204 19.82 10.80 -18.36
N GLN A 205 19.14 9.87 -19.02
CA GLN A 205 19.14 9.78 -20.48
C GLN A 205 18.54 11.03 -21.14
N VAL A 206 17.44 11.58 -20.60
CA VAL A 206 16.85 12.85 -21.09
C VAL A 206 17.83 14.01 -20.91
N MET A 207 18.49 14.11 -19.76
CA MET A 207 19.48 15.17 -19.49
C MET A 207 20.69 15.06 -20.43
N MET A 208 21.12 13.85 -20.78
CA MET A 208 22.19 13.62 -21.77
C MET A 208 21.76 13.99 -23.19
N LEU A 209 20.49 13.77 -23.55
CA LEU A 209 19.96 14.08 -24.88
C LEU A 209 19.68 15.58 -25.09
N TYR A 210 19.37 16.32 -24.02
CA TYR A 210 19.03 17.74 -24.07
C TYR A 210 19.88 18.58 -23.10
N PRO A 211 21.21 18.65 -23.28
CA PRO A 211 22.08 19.42 -22.40
C PRO A 211 21.72 20.90 -22.47
N HIS A 212 21.17 21.43 -21.37
CA HIS A 212 20.97 22.88 -21.23
C HIS A 212 22.33 23.53 -20.99
N ARG A 213 22.76 24.38 -21.93
CA ARG A 213 23.93 25.23 -21.70
C ARG A 213 23.51 26.31 -20.71
N LEU A 214 24.09 26.30 -19.52
CA LEU A 214 23.94 27.41 -18.58
C LEU A 214 24.53 28.67 -19.23
N PRO A 215 23.83 29.81 -19.20
CA PRO A 215 24.43 31.06 -19.65
C PRO A 215 25.65 31.35 -18.76
N LEU A 216 26.81 31.54 -19.39
CA LEU A 216 28.01 32.03 -18.71
C LEU A 216 27.71 33.43 -18.17
N ALA A 217 27.80 33.59 -16.85
CA ALA A 217 27.72 34.88 -16.16
C ALA A 217 29.00 35.68 -16.33
#